data_AF-A0A483EZA6-F1
#
_entry.id   AF-A0A483EZA6-F1
#
_cell.length_a   1.000
_cell.length_b   1.000
_cell.length_c   1.000
_cell.angle_alpha   90.00
_cell.angle_beta   90.00
_cell.angle_gamma   90.00
#
_symmetry.space_group_name_H-M   'P 1'
#
loop_
_entity.id
_entity.type
_entity.pdbx_description
1 polymer ?
#
loop_
_entity_poly.entity_id
_entity_poly.type
_entity_poly.pdbx_seq_one_letter_code
_entity_poly.pdbx_strand_id
1 'polypeptide(L)'
;YKEKVINYIKIALKGHIFTNSGEDILHQSDGTNSHKYIETIIKLLISLSRTEFITPTIYIDEPEIGLHPKLGEQFITTIHTTYNRYKKSVPEKESGKYSTPYPCLIFSTHAPNILKQTIKLFSTDQQILHFSKKNKHSTKISKLNSQYSDLRFINMFSDNEARLFFSEYILFVEGSTEMEVFQNSSLARIYPDLGRIDIYASDDVMLRNINPTYSQAAIPFLIVKDIDKVIKLDYKNEILSLDG
;
A
#
# COMPACT_ATOMS: atom_id res chain seq x y z
N TYR A 1 29.44 -25.62 9.67
CA TYR A 1 28.09 -25.04 9.86
C TYR A 1 27.67 -24.15 8.69
N LYS A 2 28.46 -23.13 8.33
CA LYS A 2 28.20 -22.24 7.16
C LYS A 2 27.95 -22.98 5.85
N GLU A 3 28.74 -24.01 5.54
CA GLU A 3 28.57 -24.84 4.33
C GLU A 3 27.30 -25.69 4.32
N LYS A 4 26.86 -26.19 5.49
CA LYS A 4 25.60 -26.94 5.59
C LYS A 4 24.41 -26.02 5.30
N VAL A 5 24.41 -24.81 5.87
CA VAL A 5 23.38 -23.80 5.62
C VAL A 5 23.37 -23.42 4.13
N ILE A 6 24.53 -23.18 3.53
CA ILE A 6 24.66 -22.90 2.09
C ILE A 6 24.14 -24.07 1.25
N ASN A 7 24.40 -25.32 1.62
CA ASN A 7 23.88 -26.48 0.90
C ASN A 7 22.36 -26.65 1.08
N TYR A 8 21.79 -26.36 2.25
CA TYR A 8 20.34 -26.33 2.45
C TYR A 8 19.68 -25.24 1.59
N ILE A 9 20.30 -24.06 1.51
CA ILE A 9 19.86 -22.97 0.63
C ILE A 9 19.91 -23.40 -0.85
N LYS A 10 20.98 -24.08 -1.28
CA LYS A 10 21.13 -24.62 -2.64
C LYS A 10 20.07 -25.67 -2.99
N ILE A 11 19.75 -26.56 -2.05
CA ILE A 11 18.72 -27.59 -2.22
C ILE A 11 17.32 -26.96 -2.25
N ALA A 12 17.05 -25.98 -1.40
CA ALA A 12 15.77 -25.27 -1.35
C ALA A 12 15.52 -24.42 -2.60
N LEU A 13 16.56 -23.86 -3.21
CA LEU A 13 16.48 -22.95 -4.37
C LEU A 13 16.68 -23.62 -5.74
N LYS A 14 16.82 -24.96 -5.81
CA LYS A 14 17.03 -25.71 -7.07
C LYS A 14 18.16 -25.17 -7.97
N GLY A 15 19.25 -24.65 -7.41
CA GLY A 15 20.36 -24.16 -8.25
C GLY A 15 21.49 -23.44 -7.52
N HIS A 16 22.63 -23.34 -8.21
CA HIS A 16 23.87 -22.70 -7.75
C HIS A 16 24.12 -21.34 -8.42
N ILE A 17 23.38 -21.00 -9.49
CA ILE A 17 23.62 -19.82 -10.32
C ILE A 17 22.36 -18.95 -10.32
N PHE A 18 22.53 -17.68 -9.96
CA PHE A 18 21.48 -16.67 -10.04
C PHE A 18 21.35 -16.21 -11.50
N THR A 19 20.70 -17.02 -12.33
CA THR A 19 20.41 -16.66 -13.72
C THR A 19 19.00 -16.06 -13.80
N ASN A 20 18.85 -14.87 -14.37
CA ASN A 20 17.53 -14.36 -14.70
C ASN A 20 17.17 -14.81 -16.12
N SER A 21 16.18 -15.69 -16.27
CA SER A 21 15.68 -16.14 -17.58
C SER A 21 16.75 -16.69 -18.54
N GLY A 22 17.86 -17.21 -18.02
CA GLY A 22 18.96 -17.77 -18.82
C GLY A 22 20.08 -16.80 -19.21
N GLU A 23 20.01 -15.53 -18.82
CA GLU A 23 21.07 -14.53 -19.07
C GLU A 23 21.88 -14.19 -17.81
N ASP A 24 23.14 -13.81 -18.03
CA ASP A 24 24.07 -13.31 -17.02
C ASP A 24 23.61 -11.96 -16.46
N ILE A 25 23.79 -11.78 -15.15
CA ILE A 25 23.36 -10.62 -14.34
C ILE A 25 23.90 -9.28 -14.89
N LEU A 26 24.97 -9.33 -15.69
CA LEU A 26 25.67 -8.19 -16.30
C LEU A 26 24.86 -7.45 -17.39
N HIS A 27 23.82 -8.06 -17.96
CA HIS A 27 23.03 -7.44 -19.03
C HIS A 27 21.76 -6.71 -18.55
N GLN A 28 21.53 -6.62 -17.24
CA GLN A 28 20.29 -6.06 -16.67
C GLN A 28 20.54 -4.81 -15.83
N SER A 29 19.53 -3.92 -15.74
CA SER A 29 19.66 -2.70 -14.96
C SER A 29 19.81 -3.00 -13.47
N ASP A 30 20.61 -2.20 -12.77
CA ASP A 30 20.92 -2.36 -11.34
C ASP A 30 19.65 -2.50 -10.46
N GLY A 31 18.59 -1.78 -10.81
CA GLY A 31 17.29 -1.87 -10.12
C GLY A 31 16.63 -3.25 -10.28
N THR A 32 16.59 -3.80 -11.48
CA THR A 32 15.97 -5.12 -11.73
C THR A 32 16.72 -6.26 -11.05
N ASN A 33 18.05 -6.18 -11.01
CA ASN A 33 18.91 -7.14 -10.32
C ASN A 33 18.69 -7.07 -8.79
N SER A 34 18.69 -5.86 -8.22
CA SER A 34 18.47 -5.64 -6.80
C SER A 34 17.11 -6.18 -6.35
N HIS A 35 16.07 -5.94 -7.14
CA HIS A 35 14.74 -6.47 -6.87
C HIS A 35 14.67 -7.99 -6.87
N LYS A 36 15.25 -8.63 -7.90
CA LYS A 36 15.28 -10.10 -7.97
C LYS A 36 16.02 -10.73 -6.81
N TYR A 37 17.08 -10.07 -6.36
CA TYR A 37 17.84 -10.47 -5.18
C TYR A 37 16.97 -10.41 -3.92
N ILE A 38 16.31 -9.28 -3.66
CA ILE A 38 15.40 -9.10 -2.51
C ILE A 38 14.27 -10.13 -2.55
N GLU A 39 13.62 -10.29 -3.70
CA GLU A 39 12.52 -11.23 -3.89
C GLU A 39 12.93 -12.69 -3.56
N THR A 40 14.10 -13.10 -4.05
CA THR A 40 14.61 -14.46 -3.82
C THR A 40 15.00 -14.67 -2.36
N ILE A 41 15.60 -13.67 -1.71
CA ILE A 41 15.92 -13.74 -0.28
C ILE A 41 14.66 -13.88 0.56
N ILE A 42 13.63 -13.09 0.30
CA ILE A 42 12.37 -13.18 1.04
C ILE A 42 11.74 -14.57 0.85
N LYS A 43 11.72 -15.09 -0.38
CA LYS A 43 11.25 -16.46 -0.66
C LYS A 43 12.02 -17.51 0.14
N LEU A 44 13.34 -17.38 0.18
CA LEU A 44 14.20 -18.28 0.94
C LEU A 44 13.90 -18.18 2.43
N LEU A 45 13.80 -16.98 2.99
CA LEU A 45 13.56 -16.77 4.43
C LEU A 45 12.18 -17.28 4.85
N ILE A 46 11.13 -17.04 4.05
CA ILE A 46 9.80 -17.63 4.27
C ILE A 46 9.85 -19.16 4.20
N SER A 47 10.69 -19.73 3.33
CA SER A 47 10.84 -21.18 3.25
C SER A 47 11.66 -21.76 4.43
N LEU A 48 12.70 -21.08 4.89
CA LEU A 48 13.58 -21.52 5.97
C LEU A 48 12.92 -21.43 7.35
N SER A 49 12.07 -20.42 7.57
CA SER A 49 11.29 -20.31 8.82
C SER A 49 10.33 -21.49 9.05
N ARG A 50 10.16 -22.37 8.05
CA ARG A 50 9.41 -23.63 8.18
C ARG A 50 10.27 -24.77 8.73
N THR A 51 11.57 -24.77 8.42
CA THR A 51 12.50 -25.85 8.79
C THR A 51 13.16 -25.60 10.13
N GLU A 52 13.47 -24.33 10.41
CA GLU A 52 14.04 -23.88 11.67
C GLU A 52 12.97 -23.06 12.37
N PHE A 53 12.66 -23.33 13.65
CA PHE A 53 11.68 -22.56 14.45
C PHE A 53 12.13 -21.10 14.73
N ILE A 54 12.98 -20.54 13.88
CA ILE A 54 13.51 -19.20 13.94
C ILE A 54 12.72 -18.36 12.94
N THR A 55 12.05 -17.31 13.43
CA THR A 55 11.29 -16.38 12.60
C THR A 55 12.02 -15.05 12.47
N PRO A 56 12.70 -14.79 11.34
CA PRO A 56 13.42 -13.55 11.15
C PRO A 56 12.45 -12.37 11.03
N THR A 57 12.87 -11.21 11.51
CA THR A 57 12.26 -9.93 11.16
C THR A 57 13.11 -9.30 10.06
N ILE A 58 12.48 -8.92 8.96
CA ILE A 58 13.13 -8.39 7.77
C ILE A 58 12.66 -6.95 7.60
N TYR A 59 13.61 -6.02 7.57
CA TYR A 59 13.36 -4.61 7.28
C TYR A 59 13.89 -4.29 5.89
N ILE A 60 13.06 -3.67 5.06
CA ILE A 60 13.41 -3.26 3.71
C ILE A 60 13.02 -1.79 3.56
N ASP A 61 14.02 -0.97 3.27
CA ASP A 61 13.85 0.45 3.03
C ASP A 61 13.76 0.71 1.52
N GLU A 62 12.75 1.50 1.15
CA GLU A 62 12.43 1.91 -0.22
C GLU A 62 12.57 0.77 -1.26
N PRO A 63 11.80 -0.33 -1.14
CA PRO A 63 11.85 -1.45 -2.09
C PRO A 63 11.54 -1.07 -3.55
N GLU A 64 11.01 0.13 -3.79
CA GLU A 64 10.69 0.70 -5.11
C GLU A 64 11.87 1.39 -5.83
N ILE A 65 13.02 1.66 -5.19
CA ILE A 65 14.12 2.41 -5.82
C ILE A 65 14.57 1.74 -7.12
N GLY A 66 14.60 2.51 -8.21
CA GLY A 66 15.08 2.04 -9.51
C GLY A 66 14.15 1.04 -10.20
N LEU A 67 12.91 0.91 -9.74
CA LEU A 67 11.92 0.00 -10.32
C LEU A 67 10.78 0.73 -11.01
N HIS A 68 10.33 0.13 -12.11
CA HIS A 68 9.06 0.49 -12.70
C HIS A 68 7.93 0.17 -11.69
N PRO A 69 6.91 1.03 -11.50
CA PRO A 69 5.84 0.82 -10.52
C PRO A 69 5.17 -0.55 -10.62
N LYS A 70 5.02 -1.07 -11.84
CA LYS A 70 4.48 -2.41 -12.07
C LYS A 70 5.30 -3.54 -11.42
N LEU A 71 6.64 -3.42 -11.39
CA LEU A 71 7.50 -4.37 -10.71
C LEU A 71 7.31 -4.29 -9.19
N GLY A 72 7.13 -3.08 -8.64
CA GLY A 72 6.77 -2.89 -7.23
C GLY A 72 5.45 -3.59 -6.86
N GLU A 73 4.46 -3.60 -7.76
CA GLU A 73 3.24 -4.36 -7.54
C GLU A 73 3.46 -5.89 -7.57
N GLN A 74 4.24 -6.34 -8.55
CA GLN A 74 4.59 -7.76 -8.71
C GLN A 74 5.40 -8.28 -7.51
N PHE A 75 6.23 -7.43 -6.90
CA PHE A 75 6.96 -7.74 -5.67
C PHE A 75 6.00 -8.17 -4.56
N ILE A 76 5.07 -7.29 -4.21
CA ILE A 76 4.10 -7.51 -3.13
C ILE A 76 3.21 -8.71 -3.44
N THR A 77 2.79 -8.86 -4.71
CA THR A 77 2.02 -10.03 -5.17
C THR A 77 2.79 -11.33 -5.00
N THR A 78 4.08 -11.33 -5.28
CA THR A 78 4.94 -12.51 -5.16
C THR A 78 5.18 -12.87 -3.70
N ILE A 79 5.40 -11.89 -2.84
CA ILE A 79 5.51 -12.10 -1.38
C ILE A 79 4.20 -12.70 -0.86
N HIS A 80 3.05 -12.11 -1.19
CA HIS A 80 1.74 -12.59 -0.80
C HIS A 80 1.49 -14.03 -1.23
N THR A 81 1.80 -14.34 -2.50
CA THR A 81 1.62 -15.70 -3.05
C THR A 81 2.54 -16.71 -2.36
N THR A 82 3.78 -16.30 -2.04
CA THR A 82 4.74 -17.14 -1.30
C THR A 82 4.24 -17.38 0.12
N TYR A 83 3.72 -16.34 0.80
CA TYR A 83 3.15 -16.44 2.12
C TYR A 83 1.95 -17.41 2.14
N ASN A 84 0.98 -17.22 1.24
CA ASN A 84 -0.21 -18.06 1.16
C ASN A 84 0.05 -19.51 0.74
N ARG A 85 1.12 -19.76 0.00
CA ARG A 85 1.56 -21.13 -0.33
C ARG A 85 1.86 -21.94 0.91
N TYR A 86 2.44 -21.31 1.93
CA TYR A 86 2.83 -21.96 3.18
C TYR A 86 1.83 -21.74 4.32
N LYS A 87 0.99 -20.70 4.21
CA LYS A 87 -0.11 -20.40 5.14
C LYS A 87 -1.07 -21.58 5.23
N LYS A 88 -1.20 -22.12 6.44
CA LYS A 88 -2.20 -23.14 6.79
C LYS A 88 -3.60 -22.57 6.53
N SER A 89 -4.35 -23.23 5.65
CA SER A 89 -5.70 -22.78 5.25
C SER A 89 -6.81 -23.50 6.01
N VAL A 90 -6.60 -24.77 6.35
CA VAL A 90 -7.60 -25.61 7.05
C VAL A 90 -7.04 -26.13 8.38
N PRO A 91 -7.88 -26.48 9.36
CA PRO A 91 -7.43 -27.03 10.64
C PRO A 91 -6.68 -28.36 10.51
N GLU A 92 -7.03 -29.14 9.48
CA GLU A 92 -6.48 -30.45 9.18
C GLU A 92 -5.01 -30.41 8.70
N LYS A 93 -4.38 -31.59 8.55
CA LYS A 93 -3.00 -31.69 8.06
C LYS A 93 -2.98 -31.51 6.54
N GLU A 94 -2.47 -30.37 6.09
CA GLU A 94 -2.13 -30.12 4.69
C GLU A 94 -0.63 -30.38 4.45
N SER A 95 -0.29 -31.15 3.41
CA SER A 95 1.10 -31.39 3.05
C SER A 95 1.79 -30.08 2.67
N GLY A 96 2.83 -29.71 3.42
CA GLY A 96 3.61 -28.50 3.17
C GLY A 96 3.05 -27.20 3.78
N LYS A 97 1.92 -27.24 4.49
CA LYS A 97 1.38 -26.08 5.22
C LYS A 97 1.36 -26.35 6.72
N TYR A 98 2.12 -25.56 7.47
CA TYR A 98 2.34 -25.78 8.90
C TYR A 98 1.89 -24.56 9.70
N SER A 99 1.51 -24.79 10.95
CA SER A 99 1.22 -23.71 11.91
C SER A 99 2.53 -23.16 12.50
N THR A 100 3.48 -22.80 11.63
CA THR A 100 4.75 -22.17 12.01
C THR A 100 4.58 -20.65 11.96
N PRO A 101 5.19 -19.90 12.89
CA PRO A 101 5.19 -18.45 12.82
C PRO A 101 5.95 -18.00 11.56
N TYR A 102 5.48 -16.94 10.92
CA TYR A 102 6.03 -16.44 9.67
C TYR A 102 7.03 -15.30 9.93
N PRO A 103 7.91 -14.99 8.97
CA PRO A 103 8.77 -13.82 9.07
C PRO A 103 7.93 -12.55 9.23
N CYS A 104 8.37 -11.64 10.10
CA CYS A 104 7.80 -10.30 10.15
C CYS A 104 8.47 -9.46 9.06
N LEU A 105 7.70 -8.92 8.12
CA LEU A 105 8.18 -8.03 7.07
C LEU A 105 7.80 -6.60 7.42
N ILE A 106 8.79 -5.71 7.41
CA ILE A 106 8.60 -4.28 7.63
C ILE A 106 9.14 -3.55 6.40
N PHE A 107 8.25 -2.80 5.74
CA PHE A 107 8.59 -1.94 4.61
C PHE A 107 8.54 -0.48 5.01
N SER A 108 9.55 0.27 4.60
CA SER A 108 9.51 1.74 4.52
C SER A 108 9.38 2.09 3.04
N THR A 109 8.36 2.87 2.67
CA THR A 109 8.04 3.13 1.26
C THR A 109 7.35 4.47 1.09
N HIS A 110 7.65 5.11 -0.03
CA HIS A 110 6.98 6.30 -0.54
C HIS A 110 6.13 5.99 -1.79
N ALA A 111 6.04 4.72 -2.19
CA ALA A 111 5.35 4.28 -3.40
C ALA A 111 3.86 3.96 -3.17
N PRO A 112 2.92 4.70 -3.79
CA PRO A 112 1.48 4.43 -3.68
C PRO A 112 1.08 3.04 -4.18
N ASN A 113 1.73 2.54 -5.23
CA ASN A 113 1.48 1.22 -5.80
C ASN A 113 1.81 0.09 -4.81
N ILE A 114 2.83 0.25 -3.96
CA ILE A 114 3.17 -0.72 -2.92
C ILE A 114 2.12 -0.70 -1.81
N LEU A 115 1.72 0.50 -1.36
CA LEU A 115 0.64 0.67 -0.38
C LEU A 115 -0.67 0.03 -0.89
N LYS A 116 -1.04 0.33 -2.14
CA LYS A 116 -2.21 -0.23 -2.82
C LYS A 116 -2.22 -1.74 -2.77
N GLN A 117 -1.17 -2.39 -3.27
CA GLN A 117 -1.11 -3.84 -3.32
C GLN A 117 -1.10 -4.46 -1.93
N THR A 118 -0.45 -3.80 -0.96
CA THR A 118 -0.42 -4.28 0.43
C THR A 118 -1.82 -4.31 1.04
N ILE A 119 -2.59 -3.22 0.92
CA ILE A 119 -3.97 -3.14 1.42
C ILE A 119 -4.87 -4.19 0.74
N LYS A 120 -4.79 -4.29 -0.60
CA LYS A 120 -5.67 -5.20 -1.36
C LYS A 120 -5.38 -6.68 -1.10
N LEU A 121 -4.12 -7.07 -0.96
CA LEU A 121 -3.73 -8.47 -0.85
C LEU A 121 -3.69 -8.96 0.60
N PHE A 122 -3.13 -8.16 1.52
CA PHE A 122 -2.91 -8.62 2.89
C PHE A 122 -4.08 -8.33 3.83
N SER A 123 -5.00 -7.42 3.48
CA SER A 123 -6.23 -7.14 4.25
C SER A 123 -5.99 -7.00 5.77
N THR A 124 -6.30 -8.03 6.56
CA THR A 124 -6.11 -8.05 8.03
C THR A 124 -4.70 -8.48 8.48
N ASP A 125 -3.91 -9.11 7.61
CA ASP A 125 -2.53 -9.55 7.86
C ASP A 125 -1.49 -8.43 7.64
N GLN A 126 -1.91 -7.15 7.69
CA GLN A 126 -1.01 -6.00 7.57
C GLN A 126 -1.30 -4.92 8.62
N GLN A 127 -0.31 -4.06 8.82
CA GLN A 127 -0.45 -2.83 9.59
C GLN A 127 0.32 -1.72 8.87
N ILE A 128 -0.34 -0.58 8.64
CA ILE A 128 0.29 0.59 8.03
C ILE A 128 0.48 1.69 9.09
N LEU A 129 1.69 2.21 9.14
CA LEU A 129 2.08 3.32 9.99
C LEU A 129 2.42 4.50 9.10
N HIS A 130 1.75 5.62 9.32
CA HIS A 130 1.98 6.86 8.60
C HIS A 130 2.81 7.80 9.47
N PHE A 131 3.93 8.25 8.90
CA PHE A 131 4.88 9.14 9.54
C PHE A 131 4.70 10.53 8.97
N SER A 132 4.36 11.49 9.82
CA SER A 132 4.12 12.89 9.43
C SER A 132 4.93 13.84 10.29
N LYS A 133 5.34 14.96 9.72
CA LYS A 133 6.05 16.01 10.45
C LYS A 133 5.04 17.00 11.00
N LYS A 134 4.93 17.11 12.34
CA LYS A 134 4.02 18.09 12.96
C LYS A 134 4.68 19.47 13.01
N ASN A 135 5.90 19.53 13.57
CA ASN A 135 6.73 20.74 13.65
C ASN A 135 8.17 20.43 13.19
N LYS A 136 9.06 21.44 13.15
CA LYS A 136 10.49 21.25 12.77
C LYS A 136 11.23 20.17 13.58
N HIS A 137 10.77 19.86 14.80
CA HIS A 137 11.45 18.97 15.74
C HIS A 137 10.62 17.75 16.17
N SER A 138 9.44 17.50 15.60
CA SER A 138 8.59 16.39 16.03
C SER A 138 7.94 15.63 14.87
N THR A 139 8.06 14.32 14.95
CA THR A 139 7.38 13.36 14.08
C THR A 139 6.17 12.80 14.79
N LYS A 140 5.01 12.87 14.14
CA LYS A 140 3.79 12.19 14.58
C LYS A 140 3.66 10.89 13.80
N ILE A 141 3.51 9.80 14.53
CA ILE A 141 3.23 8.48 13.98
C ILE A 141 1.75 8.19 14.19
N SER A 142 1.02 7.90 13.12
CA SER A 142 -0.37 7.49 13.15
C SER A 142 -0.51 6.09 12.57
N LYS A 143 -1.14 5.18 13.32
CA LYS A 143 -1.55 3.89 12.78
C LYS A 143 -2.78 4.11 11.89
N LEU A 144 -2.64 3.83 10.61
CA LEU A 144 -3.75 3.99 9.68
C LEU A 144 -4.81 2.92 9.91
N ASN A 145 -6.08 3.29 9.74
CA ASN A 145 -7.16 2.34 9.60
C ASN A 145 -7.16 1.79 8.16
N SER A 146 -6.32 0.78 7.93
CA SER A 146 -6.10 0.15 6.62
C SER A 146 -6.92 -1.13 6.41
N GLN A 147 -7.85 -1.43 7.33
CA GLN A 147 -8.72 -2.61 7.25
C GLN A 147 -10.11 -2.18 6.81
N TYR A 148 -10.45 -2.44 5.55
CA TYR A 148 -11.74 -2.03 4.98
C TYR A 148 -12.66 -3.24 4.84
N SER A 149 -13.90 -3.09 5.33
CA SER A 149 -14.93 -4.12 5.21
C SER A 149 -15.73 -4.04 3.90
N ASP A 150 -15.79 -2.86 3.26
CA ASP A 150 -16.50 -2.70 1.99
C ASP A 150 -15.67 -3.24 0.82
N LEU A 151 -16.08 -4.38 0.27
CA LEU A 151 -15.45 -4.99 -0.89
C LEU A 151 -15.48 -4.10 -2.14
N ARG A 152 -16.50 -3.24 -2.29
CA ARG A 152 -16.58 -2.31 -3.43
C ARG A 152 -15.45 -1.31 -3.38
N PHE A 153 -15.17 -0.78 -2.18
CA PHE A 153 -14.05 0.10 -1.93
C PHE A 153 -12.72 -0.57 -2.28
N ILE A 154 -12.46 -1.76 -1.73
CA ILE A 154 -11.23 -2.52 -2.01
C ILE A 154 -11.03 -2.80 -3.50
N ASN A 155 -12.11 -3.12 -4.21
CA ASN A 155 -12.04 -3.43 -5.64
C ASN A 155 -11.69 -2.19 -6.47
N MET A 156 -12.30 -1.05 -6.15
CA MET A 156 -12.05 0.23 -6.82
C MET A 156 -10.74 0.90 -6.38
N PHE A 157 -10.21 0.58 -5.20
CA PHE A 157 -8.96 1.16 -4.67
C PHE A 157 -7.80 0.98 -5.67
N SER A 158 -7.26 2.11 -6.12
CA SER A 158 -6.26 2.25 -7.17
C SER A 158 -5.08 3.11 -6.68
N ASP A 159 -4.16 3.44 -7.60
CA ASP A 159 -3.00 4.28 -7.26
C ASP A 159 -3.40 5.72 -6.93
N ASN A 160 -4.53 6.20 -7.47
CA ASN A 160 -5.03 7.55 -7.19
C ASN A 160 -5.43 7.71 -5.73
N GLU A 161 -6.16 6.74 -5.18
CA GLU A 161 -6.57 6.72 -3.79
C GLU A 161 -5.38 6.46 -2.87
N ALA A 162 -4.46 5.57 -3.27
CA ALA A 162 -3.26 5.30 -2.52
C ALA A 162 -2.33 6.53 -2.44
N ARG A 163 -2.29 7.37 -3.49
CA ARG A 163 -1.50 8.62 -3.51
C ARG A 163 -1.93 9.57 -2.40
N LEU A 164 -3.21 9.61 -2.05
CA LEU A 164 -3.76 10.51 -1.04
C LEU A 164 -3.14 10.31 0.35
N PHE A 165 -2.60 9.13 0.63
CA PHE A 165 -1.88 8.84 1.88
C PHE A 165 -0.48 9.48 1.96
N PHE A 166 -0.02 10.09 0.87
CA PHE A 166 1.26 10.80 0.78
C PHE A 166 1.09 12.29 0.53
N SER A 167 -0.16 12.77 0.46
CA SER A 167 -0.50 14.17 0.19
C SER A 167 -0.19 15.09 1.37
N GLU A 168 0.21 16.33 1.07
CA GLU A 168 0.34 17.39 2.09
C GLU A 168 -1.03 17.92 2.52
N TYR A 169 -1.96 18.03 1.58
CA TYR A 169 -3.33 18.48 1.79
C TYR A 169 -4.25 17.86 0.73
N ILE A 170 -5.46 17.46 1.12
CA ILE A 170 -6.44 16.86 0.20
C ILE A 170 -7.66 17.76 0.06
N LEU A 171 -8.06 18.05 -1.17
CA LEU A 171 -9.34 18.68 -1.49
C LEU A 171 -10.27 17.66 -2.14
N PHE A 172 -11.27 17.22 -1.39
CA PHE A 172 -12.32 16.36 -1.92
C PHE A 172 -13.36 17.22 -2.64
N VAL A 173 -13.60 16.90 -3.91
CA VAL A 173 -14.61 17.55 -4.74
C VAL A 173 -15.62 16.53 -5.24
N GLU A 174 -16.77 17.01 -5.67
CA GLU A 174 -17.88 16.17 -6.08
C GLU A 174 -17.67 15.53 -7.44
N GLY A 175 -17.18 16.29 -8.43
CA GLY A 175 -17.08 15.83 -9.80
C GLY A 175 -15.88 16.36 -10.57
N SER A 176 -15.90 16.07 -11.87
CA SER A 176 -14.84 16.46 -12.80
C SER A 176 -14.81 17.96 -13.07
N THR A 177 -15.95 18.66 -12.94
CA THR A 177 -16.08 20.11 -13.15
C THR A 177 -15.26 20.90 -12.14
N GLU A 178 -15.37 20.57 -10.86
CA GLU A 178 -14.60 21.24 -9.80
C GLU A 178 -13.12 20.88 -9.94
N MET A 179 -12.83 19.62 -10.28
CA MET A 179 -11.46 19.18 -10.53
C MET A 179 -10.81 19.99 -11.66
N GLU A 180 -11.52 20.25 -12.77
CA GLU A 180 -11.03 21.08 -13.87
C GLU A 180 -10.75 22.53 -13.43
N VAL A 181 -11.63 23.12 -12.62
CA VAL A 181 -11.47 24.49 -12.11
C VAL A 181 -10.24 24.59 -11.21
N PHE A 182 -10.09 23.70 -10.22
CA PHE A 182 -9.00 23.76 -9.26
C PHE A 182 -7.66 23.29 -9.82
N GLN A 183 -7.66 22.47 -10.89
CA GLN A 183 -6.45 22.07 -11.62
C GLN A 183 -6.10 23.03 -12.78
N ASN A 184 -6.88 24.10 -12.97
CA ASN A 184 -6.63 25.05 -14.04
C ASN A 184 -5.26 25.74 -13.89
N SER A 185 -4.42 25.64 -14.92
CA SER A 185 -3.05 26.18 -14.89
C SER A 185 -2.99 27.71 -14.73
N SER A 186 -4.00 28.44 -15.21
CA SER A 186 -4.08 29.88 -15.02
C SER A 186 -4.38 30.24 -13.57
N LEU A 187 -5.23 29.45 -12.90
CA LEU A 187 -5.54 29.63 -11.48
C LEU A 187 -4.34 29.25 -10.61
N ALA A 188 -3.66 28.14 -10.91
CA ALA A 188 -2.45 27.70 -10.22
C ALA A 188 -1.31 28.74 -10.33
N ARG A 189 -1.27 29.52 -11.40
CA ARG A 189 -0.31 30.63 -11.55
C ARG A 189 -0.61 31.82 -10.62
N ILE A 190 -1.89 32.07 -10.31
CA ILE A 190 -2.32 33.16 -9.41
C ILE A 190 -2.20 32.70 -7.96
N TYR A 191 -2.53 31.44 -7.68
CA TYR A 191 -2.48 30.82 -6.36
C TYR A 191 -1.54 29.60 -6.38
N PRO A 192 -0.22 29.80 -6.19
CA PRO A 192 0.77 28.71 -6.25
C PRO A 192 0.54 27.60 -5.23
N ASP A 193 -0.12 27.92 -4.10
CA ASP A 193 -0.45 26.94 -3.06
C ASP A 193 -1.39 25.84 -3.57
N LEU A 194 -2.16 26.07 -4.64
CA LEU A 194 -2.96 25.04 -5.31
C LEU A 194 -2.10 23.88 -5.82
N GLY A 195 -0.83 24.13 -6.16
CA GLY A 195 0.10 23.09 -6.61
C GLY A 195 0.52 22.11 -5.51
N ARG A 196 0.25 22.42 -4.23
CA ARG A 196 0.51 21.54 -3.08
C ARG A 196 -0.73 20.75 -2.62
N ILE A 197 -1.88 21.04 -3.22
CA ILE A 197 -3.16 20.45 -2.85
C ILE A 197 -3.47 19.31 -3.83
N ASP A 198 -3.65 18.10 -3.30
CA ASP A 198 -4.15 16.98 -4.08
C ASP A 198 -5.68 17.07 -4.19
N ILE A 199 -6.14 17.41 -5.38
CA ILE A 199 -7.58 17.49 -5.70
C ILE A 199 -8.07 16.11 -6.12
N TYR A 200 -9.13 15.63 -5.48
CA TYR A 200 -9.66 14.29 -5.71
C TYR A 200 -11.19 14.32 -5.82
N ALA A 201 -11.70 13.92 -6.98
CA ALA A 201 -13.13 13.72 -7.19
C ALA A 201 -13.55 12.40 -6.53
N SER A 202 -14.50 12.46 -5.60
CA SER A 202 -14.91 11.29 -4.82
C SER A 202 -16.41 11.10 -4.75
N ASP A 203 -16.86 9.89 -5.08
CA ASP A 203 -18.20 9.42 -4.71
C ASP A 203 -18.31 9.24 -3.19
N ASP A 204 -19.53 9.24 -2.65
CA ASP A 204 -19.77 9.12 -1.20
C ASP A 204 -19.16 7.84 -0.59
N VAL A 205 -19.12 6.74 -1.34
CA VAL A 205 -18.51 5.47 -0.91
C VAL A 205 -16.99 5.62 -0.75
N MET A 206 -16.35 6.35 -1.67
CA MET A 206 -14.91 6.61 -1.62
C MET A 206 -14.57 7.58 -0.49
N LEU A 207 -15.32 8.67 -0.42
CA LEU A 207 -15.12 9.71 0.59
C LEU A 207 -15.21 9.15 2.01
N ARG A 208 -16.18 8.25 2.26
CA ARG A 208 -16.35 7.64 3.59
C ARG A 208 -15.15 6.81 4.05
N ASN A 209 -14.49 6.12 3.13
CA ASN A 209 -13.40 5.19 3.46
C ASN A 209 -12.01 5.83 3.36
N ILE A 210 -11.83 6.84 2.51
CA ILE A 210 -10.54 7.50 2.30
C ILE A 210 -10.32 8.67 3.25
N ASN A 211 -11.41 9.31 3.73
CA ASN A 211 -11.24 10.54 4.48
C ASN A 211 -10.23 10.36 5.64
N PRO A 212 -9.33 11.33 5.86
CA PRO A 212 -8.32 11.25 6.91
C PRO A 212 -8.89 11.01 8.32
N THR A 213 -10.15 11.40 8.58
CA THR A 213 -10.85 11.12 9.84
C THR A 213 -11.07 9.62 10.07
N TYR A 214 -11.49 8.89 9.03
CA TYR A 214 -11.75 7.45 9.06
C TYR A 214 -10.46 6.66 8.95
N SER A 215 -9.59 7.05 8.01
CA SER A 215 -8.30 6.38 7.79
C SER A 215 -7.26 6.69 8.87
N GLN A 216 -7.55 7.64 9.78
CA GLN A 216 -6.67 8.12 10.86
C GLN A 216 -5.34 8.68 10.32
N ALA A 217 -5.32 9.12 9.07
CA ALA A 217 -4.17 9.78 8.48
C ALA A 217 -3.99 11.17 9.10
N ALA A 218 -2.73 11.54 9.37
CA ALA A 218 -2.39 12.87 9.88
C ALA A 218 -2.30 13.91 8.74
N ILE A 219 -3.27 13.89 7.82
CA ILE A 219 -3.30 14.72 6.61
C ILE A 219 -4.50 15.68 6.71
N PRO A 220 -4.28 16.99 6.58
CA PRO A 220 -5.37 17.97 6.54
C PRO A 220 -6.17 17.84 5.25
N PHE A 221 -7.48 18.05 5.33
CA PHE A 221 -8.37 17.95 4.18
C PHE A 221 -9.55 18.91 4.25
N LEU A 222 -10.15 19.18 3.08
CA LEU A 222 -11.41 19.91 2.93
C LEU A 222 -12.34 19.14 1.99
N ILE A 223 -13.63 19.21 2.25
CA ILE A 223 -14.67 18.63 1.38
C ILE A 223 -15.49 19.79 0.83
N VAL A 224 -15.58 19.87 -0.50
CA VAL A 224 -16.44 20.81 -1.23
C VAL A 224 -17.56 20.00 -1.86
N LYS A 225 -18.80 20.32 -1.50
CA LYS A 225 -20.03 19.73 -2.06
C LYS A 225 -20.96 20.83 -2.52
N ASP A 226 -21.73 20.55 -3.56
CA ASP A 226 -22.78 21.45 -3.98
C ASP A 226 -23.91 21.51 -2.95
N ILE A 227 -24.57 22.67 -2.88
CA ILE A 227 -25.55 22.96 -1.83
C ILE A 227 -26.81 22.07 -1.94
N ASP A 228 -27.15 21.64 -3.15
CA ASP A 228 -28.29 20.77 -3.45
C ASP A 228 -28.13 19.35 -2.88
N LYS A 229 -26.89 18.87 -2.71
CA LYS A 229 -26.61 17.59 -2.03
C LYS A 229 -26.63 17.66 -0.52
N VAL A 230 -26.49 18.84 0.07
CA VAL A 230 -26.48 19.04 1.52
C VAL A 230 -27.89 19.28 2.05
N ILE A 231 -28.78 19.84 1.22
CA ILE A 231 -30.14 20.20 1.61
C ILE A 231 -31.09 19.00 1.43
N LYS A 232 -31.65 18.51 2.54
CA LYS A 232 -32.84 17.65 2.54
C LYS A 232 -34.08 18.48 2.82
N LEU A 233 -34.99 18.51 1.83
CA LEU A 233 -36.31 19.12 1.94
C LEU A 233 -37.32 18.06 2.39
N ASP A 234 -37.79 18.14 3.64
CA ASP A 234 -38.96 17.38 4.07
C ASP A 234 -40.23 18.15 3.68
N TYR A 235 -40.79 17.79 2.52
CA TYR A 235 -42.02 18.39 1.98
C TYR A 235 -43.26 18.22 2.87
N LYS A 236 -43.23 17.33 3.86
CA LYS A 236 -44.36 17.15 4.80
C LYS A 236 -44.33 18.11 5.98
N ASN A 237 -43.14 18.54 6.41
CA ASN A 237 -42.97 19.37 7.59
C ASN A 237 -42.41 20.77 7.27
N GLU A 238 -42.08 21.05 6.01
CA GLU A 238 -41.44 22.31 5.57
C GLU A 238 -40.12 22.60 6.31
N ILE A 239 -39.44 21.55 6.78
CA ILE A 239 -38.18 21.67 7.51
C ILE A 239 -37.02 21.49 6.51
N LEU A 240 -36.20 22.52 6.40
CA LEU A 240 -34.90 22.48 5.75
C LEU A 240 -33.89 21.87 6.72
N SER A 241 -33.32 20.72 6.39
CA SER A 241 -32.26 20.10 7.18
C SER A 241 -30.97 19.97 6.36
N LEU A 242 -29.83 20.20 7.01
CA LEU A 242 -28.51 20.00 6.43
C LEU A 242 -28.03 18.58 6.82
N ASP A 243 -27.72 17.75 5.83
CA ASP A 243 -27.02 16.48 6.07
C ASP A 243 -25.55 16.78 6.42
N GLY A 244 -25.13 16.38 7.62
CA GLY A 244 -23.75 16.50 8.12
C GLY A 244 -22.92 15.24 7.89
#